data_AF-A0A0B6YLX5-F1
#
_entry.id   AF-A0A0B6YLX5-F1
#
_cell.length_a   1.000
_cell.length_b   1.000
_cell.length_c   1.000
_cell.angle_alpha   90.00
_cell.angle_beta   90.00
_cell.angle_gamma   90.00
#
_symmetry.space_group_name_H-M   'P 1'
#
loop_
_entity.id
_entity.type
_entity.pdbx_description
1 polymer ?
#
loop_
_entity_poly.entity_id
_entity_poly.type
_entity_poly.pdbx_seq_one_letter_code
_entity_poly.pdbx_strand_id
1 'polypeptide(L)' 'DITNQTQGTITDDSDFWLFGGTKMYKNFFNQNKHVELYTFDSIRNHFGLNREQLINIALLCGSDYTEGIQGI' A
#
# COMPACT_ATOMS: atom_id res chain seq x y z
N ASP A 1 -9.92 -2.49 -7.83
CA ASP A 1 -10.47 -1.19 -8.26
C ASP A 1 -11.92 -1.10 -7.81
N ILE A 2 -12.29 -0.05 -7.08
CA ILE A 2 -13.68 0.18 -6.63
C ILE A 2 -14.65 0.37 -7.80
N THR A 3 -14.14 0.77 -8.97
CA THR A 3 -14.91 0.96 -10.20
C THR A 3 -14.86 -0.24 -11.15
N ASN A 4 -14.15 -1.32 -10.78
CA ASN A 4 -13.97 -2.55 -11.56
C ASN A 4 -13.44 -2.35 -13.00
N GLN A 5 -12.74 -1.25 -13.29
CA GLN A 5 -12.08 -1.03 -14.58
C GLN A 5 -10.75 -1.79 -14.67
N THR A 6 -10.12 -2.08 -13.53
CA THR A 6 -8.84 -2.82 -13.47
C THR A 6 -8.85 -3.92 -12.40
N GLN A 7 -8.02 -4.95 -12.59
CA GLN A 7 -7.90 -6.08 -11.66
C GLN A 7 -6.89 -5.84 -10.53
N GLY A 8 -6.07 -4.79 -10.63
CA GLY A 8 -5.05 -4.36 -9.67
C GLY A 8 -4.12 -3.32 -10.29
N THR A 9 -3.15 -2.85 -9.52
CA THR A 9 -2.21 -1.79 -9.92
C THR A 9 -0.77 -2.28 -9.77
N ILE A 10 0.05 -2.04 -10.79
CA ILE A 10 1.49 -2.26 -10.72
C ILE A 10 2.12 -0.99 -10.16
N THR A 11 2.72 -1.06 -8.99
CA THR A 11 3.41 0.07 -8.36
C THR A 11 4.30 -0.43 -7.23
N ASP A 12 5.40 0.29 -6.99
CA ASP A 12 6.29 0.08 -5.84
C ASP A 12 6.05 1.13 -4.72
N ASP A 13 5.17 2.09 -4.97
CA ASP A 13 4.81 3.16 -4.05
C ASP A 13 3.75 2.71 -3.02
N SER A 14 4.03 2.94 -1.73
CA SER A 14 3.15 2.59 -0.62
C SER A 14 1.95 3.52 -0.46
N ASP A 15 2.00 4.75 -0.95
CA ASP A 15 0.88 5.72 -0.81
C ASP A 15 -0.37 5.25 -1.57
N PHE A 16 -0.20 4.32 -2.51
CA PHE A 16 -1.28 3.53 -3.12
C PHE A 16 -2.33 3.03 -2.11
N TRP A 17 -1.89 2.50 -0.97
CA TRP A 17 -2.82 1.99 0.05
C TRP A 17 -3.63 3.12 0.70
N LEU A 18 -3.00 4.29 0.88
CA LEU A 18 -3.61 5.48 1.47
C LEU A 18 -4.68 6.06 0.55
N PHE A 19 -4.56 5.89 -0.77
CA PHE A 19 -5.58 6.24 -1.76
C PHE A 19 -6.73 5.21 -1.87
N GLY A 20 -6.71 4.14 -1.07
CA GLY A 20 -7.74 3.10 -1.10
C GLY A 20 -7.49 2.01 -2.13
N GLY A 21 -6.24 1.83 -2.55
CA GLY A 21 -5.83 0.69 -3.37
C GLY A 21 -6.13 -0.66 -2.71
N THR A 22 -6.61 -1.63 -3.51
CA THR A 22 -7.04 -2.94 -2.98
C THR A 22 -6.16 -4.12 -3.39
N LYS A 23 -5.41 -3.98 -4.49
CA LYS A 23 -4.52 -5.02 -5.03
C LYS A 23 -3.30 -4.41 -5.71
N MET A 24 -2.12 -4.70 -5.19
CA MET A 24 -0.84 -4.18 -5.65
C MET A 24 0.05 -5.31 -6.17
N TYR A 25 0.68 -5.07 -7.32
CA TYR A 25 1.77 -5.88 -7.84
C TYR A 25 3.07 -5.09 -7.71
N LYS A 26 3.93 -5.52 -6.78
CA LYS A 26 5.19 -4.89 -6.45
C LYS A 26 6.36 -5.64 -7.09
N ASN A 27 7.46 -4.95 -7.37
CA ASN A 27 8.69 -5.46 -7.95
C ASN A 27 8.51 -6.04 -9.36
N PHE A 28 7.54 -5.52 -10.12
CA PHE A 28 7.14 -6.09 -11.41
C PHE A 28 8.27 -6.09 -12.46
N PHE A 29 9.12 -5.05 -12.44
CA PHE A 29 10.24 -4.89 -13.37
C PHE A 29 11.60 -5.25 -12.76
N ASN A 30 11.62 -5.82 -11.56
CA ASN A 30 12.85 -6.22 -10.91
C ASN A 30 13.47 -7.44 -11.64
N GLN A 31 14.79 -7.61 -11.56
CA GLN A 31 15.49 -8.74 -12.20
C GLN A 31 15.19 -10.09 -11.54
N ASN A 32 14.55 -10.07 -10.37
CA ASN A 32 14.05 -11.26 -9.70
C ASN A 32 12.90 -11.88 -10.49
N LYS A 33 12.82 -13.22 -10.52
CA LYS A 33 11.84 -13.96 -11.32
C LYS A 33 10.38 -13.88 -10.80
N HIS A 34 10.14 -13.21 -9.67
CA HIS A 34 8.85 -13.24 -8.99
C HIS A 34 8.36 -11.82 -8.71
N VAL A 35 7.10 -11.60 -9.07
CA VAL A 35 6.32 -10.41 -8.70
C VAL A 35 5.64 -10.68 -7.37
N GLU A 36 5.60 -9.67 -6.50
CA GLU A 36 4.92 -9.77 -5.21
C GLU A 36 3.49 -9.24 -5.33
N LEU A 37 2.52 -10.05 -4.92
CA LEU A 37 1.11 -9.67 -4.87
C LEU A 37 0.71 -9.35 -3.43
N TYR A 38 0.24 -8.13 -3.21
CA TYR A 38 -0.34 -7.69 -1.96
C TYR A 38 -1.82 -7.37 -2.17
N THR A 39 -2.66 -7.75 -1.21
CA THR A 39 -4.09 -7.40 -1.18
C THR A 39 -4.44 -6.69 0.11
N PHE A 40 -5.36 -5.73 0.03
CA PHE A 40 -5.83 -5.01 1.21
C PHE A 40 -6.53 -5.94 2.21
N ASP A 41 -7.23 -6.97 1.73
CA ASP A 41 -7.82 -8.00 2.59
C ASP A 41 -6.75 -8.76 3.39
N SER A 42 -5.60 -9.08 2.77
CA SER A 42 -4.48 -9.69 3.49
C SER A 42 -3.90 -8.76 4.54
N ILE A 43 -3.73 -7.46 4.24
CA ILE A 43 -3.27 -6.47 5.23
C ILE A 43 -4.24 -6.41 6.42
N ARG A 44 -5.54 -6.34 6.13
CA ARG A 44 -6.59 -6.30 7.15
C ARG A 44 -6.61 -7.56 8.00
N ASN A 45 -6.51 -8.74 7.40
CA ASN A 45 -6.62 -10.02 8.10
C ASN A 45 -5.38 -10.34 8.94
N HIS A 46 -4.18 -9.99 8.47
CA HIS A 46 -2.92 -10.32 9.17
C HIS A 46 -2.52 -9.27 10.20
N PHE A 47 -2.80 -7.99 9.94
CA PHE A 47 -2.37 -6.89 10.81
C PHE A 47 -3.52 -6.16 11.51
N GLY A 48 -4.78 -6.44 11.16
CA GLY A 48 -5.93 -5.74 11.72
C GLY A 48 -6.05 -4.28 11.27
N LEU A 49 -5.28 -3.87 10.25
CA LEU A 49 -5.19 -2.49 9.82
C LEU A 49 -6.25 -2.16 8.76
N ASN A 50 -6.98 -1.08 8.99
CA ASN A 50 -7.84 -0.45 8.00
C ASN A 50 -7.16 0.78 7.37
N ARG A 51 -7.83 1.43 6.41
CA ARG A 51 -7.25 2.56 5.66
C ARG A 51 -6.92 3.76 6.55
N GLU A 52 -7.79 4.09 7.50
CA GLU A 52 -7.57 5.21 8.43
C GLU A 52 -6.35 4.96 9.32
N GLN A 53 -6.18 3.73 9.79
CA GLN A 53 -5.00 3.33 10.57
C GLN A 53 -3.71 3.38 9.73
N LEU A 54 -3.76 2.99 8.46
CA LEU A 54 -2.61 3.15 7.55
C LEU A 54 -2.27 4.63 7.31
N ILE A 55 -3.27 5.50 7.18
CA ILE A 55 -3.07 6.95 7.08
C ILE A 55 -2.42 7.48 8.38
N ASN A 56 -2.86 7.03 9.54
CA ASN A 56 -2.23 7.42 10.80
C ASN A 56 -0.77 6.94 10.89
N ILE A 57 -0.47 5.73 10.41
CA ILE A 57 0.92 5.25 10.31
C ILE A 57 1.73 6.14 9.38
N ALA A 58 1.20 6.51 8.21
CA ALA A 58 1.87 7.43 7.28
C ALA A 58 2.13 8.81 7.90
N LEU A 59 1.19 9.35 8.68
CA LEU A 59 1.39 10.60 9.43
C LEU A 59 2.53 10.51 10.46
N LEU A 60 2.79 9.32 11.00
CA LEU A 60 3.86 9.09 11.97
C LEU A 60 5.21 8.80 11.30
N CYS A 61 5.25 7.90 10.32
CA CYS A 61 6.47 7.43 9.66
C CYS A 61 6.94 8.32 8.50
N GLY A 62 6.07 9.19 8.00
CA GLY A 62 6.31 9.99 6.80
C GLY A 62 5.71 9.36 5.55
N SER A 63 5.31 10.22 4.61
CA SER A 63 4.81 9.89 3.27
C SER A 63 5.00 11.09 2.33
N ASP A 64 4.52 11.03 1.09
CA ASP A 64 4.61 12.18 0.17
C ASP A 64 3.87 13.44 0.68
N TYR A 65 3.01 13.30 1.70
CA TYR A 65 2.19 14.39 2.25
C TYR A 65 2.57 14.82 3.67
N THR A 66 3.59 14.21 4.27
CA THR A 66 4.01 14.52 5.64
C THR A 66 5.44 14.04 5.87
N GLU A 67 6.26 14.85 6.54
CA GLU A 67 7.63 14.44 6.88
C GLU A 67 7.68 13.34 7.95
N GLY A 68 6.56 13.08 8.62
CA GLY A 68 6.51 12.18 9.77
C GLY A 68 6.98 12.85 11.07
N ILE A 69 7.12 12.06 12.12
CA ILE A 69 7.59 12.50 13.44
C ILE A 69 8.98 11.93 13.66
N GLN A 70 9.95 12.81 13.91
CA GLN A 70 11.33 12.40 14.19
C GLN A 70 11.40 11.44 15.38
N GLY A 71 12.03 10.28 15.17
CA GLY A 71 12.25 9.27 16.21
C GLY A 71 11.13 8.24 16.35
N ILE A 72 10.11 8.29 15.47
CA ILE A 72 9.18 7.19 15.22
C ILE A 72 9.61 6.43 13.96
#